data_AF-Q3KEX1-F1
#
_entry.id   AF-Q3KEX1-F1
#
_cell.length_a   1.000
_cell.length_b   1.000
_cell.length_c   1.000
_cell.angle_alpha   90.00
_cell.angle_beta   90.00
_cell.angle_gamma   90.00
#
_symmetry.space_group_name_H-M   'P 1'
#
loop_
_entity.id
_entity.type
_entity.pdbx_description
1 polymer ?
#
loop_
_entity_poly.entity_id
_entity_poly.type
_entity_poly.pdbx_seq_one_letter_code
_entity_poly.pdbx_strand_id
1 'polypeptide(L)'
;MCSCALRVGRELLAILPDDLVIVTALDNVLNSSTGHMEEQPILSAAFSRPTVDGLSLETIDPSDAMKNFVHNMSFKKGSGFSAVAALDAQRFVVTA
;
A
#
# COMPACT_ATOMS: atom_id res chain seq x y z
N MET A 1 -1.06 -9.81 -3.04
CA MET A 1 -0.76 -8.80 -2.01
C MET A 1 -1.37 -7.45 -2.37
N CYS A 2 -1.11 -6.90 -3.57
CA CYS A 2 -1.78 -5.68 -4.06
C CYS A 2 -3.31 -5.78 -4.08
N SER A 3 -3.86 -6.94 -4.48
CA SER A 3 -5.31 -7.22 -4.41
C SER A 3 -5.87 -7.11 -3.00
N CYS A 4 -5.16 -7.64 -2.00
CA CYS A 4 -5.56 -7.56 -0.59
C CYS A 4 -5.52 -6.11 -0.10
N ALA A 5 -4.44 -5.38 -0.39
CA ALA A 5 -4.30 -3.98 0.01
C ALA A 5 -5.39 -3.09 -0.61
N LEU A 6 -5.70 -3.28 -1.89
CA LEU A 6 -6.77 -2.56 -2.58
C LEU A 6 -8.14 -2.89 -1.98
N ARG A 7 -8.40 -4.17 -1.68
CA ARG A 7 -9.65 -4.59 -1.01
C ARG A 7 -9.80 -3.93 0.35
N VAL A 8 -8.76 -3.97 1.18
CA VAL A 8 -8.75 -3.33 2.51
C VAL A 8 -8.93 -1.82 2.38
N GLY A 9 -8.21 -1.16 1.47
CA GLY A 9 -8.36 0.28 1.25
C GLY A 9 -9.79 0.68 0.88
N ARG A 10 -10.41 -0.08 -0.02
CA ARG A 10 -11.81 0.14 -0.43
C ARG A 10 -12.80 -0.12 0.71
N GLU A 11 -12.63 -1.20 1.47
CA GLU A 11 -13.48 -1.49 2.63
C GLU A 11 -13.35 -0.41 3.71
N LEU A 12 -12.13 0.07 3.98
CA LEU A 12 -11.90 1.16 4.93
C LEU A 12 -12.56 2.47 4.47
N LEU A 13 -12.38 2.87 3.21
CA LEU A 13 -13.05 4.05 2.65
C LEU A 13 -14.58 3.92 2.66
N ALA A 14 -15.14 2.72 2.54
CA ALA A 14 -16.59 2.53 2.61
C ALA A 14 -17.16 2.74 4.03
N ILE A 15 -16.34 2.53 5.06
CA ILE A 15 -16.76 2.60 6.48
C ILE A 15 -16.38 3.95 7.10
N LEU A 16 -15.24 4.51 6.72
CA LEU A 16 -14.71 5.75 7.24
C LEU A 16 -15.18 6.96 6.42
N PRO A 17 -15.42 8.11 7.06
CA PRO A 17 -15.79 9.35 6.38
C PRO A 17 -14.60 9.99 5.64
N ASP A 18 -13.37 9.54 5.90
CA ASP A 18 -12.15 10.10 5.33
C ASP A 18 -12.06 9.84 3.81
N ASP A 19 -11.46 10.79 3.08
CA ASP A 19 -11.26 10.67 1.63
C ASP A 19 -9.94 9.99 1.26
N LEU A 20 -9.08 9.71 2.26
CA LEU A 20 -7.80 9.05 2.06
C LEU A 20 -7.50 8.11 3.22
N VAL A 21 -7.06 6.89 2.90
CA VAL A 21 -6.59 5.90 3.86
C VAL A 21 -5.22 5.37 3.44
N ILE A 22 -4.35 5.08 4.40
CA ILE A 22 -3.06 4.44 4.15
C ILE A 22 -3.15 2.99 4.62
N VAL A 23 -2.89 2.05 3.72
CA VAL A 23 -2.80 0.62 4.05
C VAL A 23 -1.35 0.21 3.97
N THR A 24 -0.83 -0.33 5.08
CA THR A 24 0.53 -0.84 5.18
C THR A 24 0.49 -2.34 5.46
N ALA A 25 1.08 -3.13 4.57
CA ALA A 25 1.27 -4.56 4.77
C ALA A 25 2.66 -4.81 5.35
N LEU A 26 2.69 -5.57 6.43
CA LEU A 26 3.90 -6.01 7.12
C LEU A 26 4.18 -7.47 6.79
N ASP A 27 5.46 -7.84 6.78
CA ASP A 27 5.90 -9.23 6.69
C ASP A 27 7.22 -9.39 7.46
N ASN A 28 7.55 -10.61 7.86
CA ASN A 28 8.83 -10.92 8.44
C ASN A 28 9.88 -11.01 7.33
N VAL A 29 10.74 -10.01 7.24
CA VAL A 29 11.81 -9.94 6.24
C VAL A 29 13.17 -9.82 6.92
N LEU A 30 14.21 -10.32 6.23
CA LEU A 30 15.57 -10.28 6.74
C LEU A 30 16.08 -8.83 6.74
N ASN A 31 16.33 -8.28 7.92
CA ASN A 31 17.01 -7.02 8.07
C ASN A 31 18.51 -7.25 7.80
N SER A 32 19.01 -6.72 6.68
CA SER A 32 20.40 -6.87 6.26
C SER A 32 21.41 -6.21 7.21
N SER A 33 20.97 -5.29 8.07
CA SER A 33 21.83 -4.61 9.03
C SER A 33 22.01 -5.41 10.33
N THR A 34 20.97 -6.13 10.77
CA THR A 34 20.99 -6.92 12.02
C THR A 34 21.17 -8.42 11.76
N GLY A 35 20.87 -8.88 10.55
CA GLY A 35 20.86 -10.30 10.17
C GLY A 35 19.66 -11.08 10.73
N HIS A 36 18.68 -10.39 11.34
CA HIS A 36 17.52 -11.01 11.95
C HIS A 36 16.27 -10.83 11.08
N MET A 37 15.33 -11.77 11.22
CA MET A 37 13.99 -11.62 10.65
C MET A 37 13.21 -10.64 11.52
N GLU A 38 12.71 -9.57 10.93
CA GLU A 38 11.97 -8.52 11.61
C GLU A 38 10.67 -8.24 10.84
N GLU A 39 9.61 -7.91 11.57
CA GLU A 39 8.35 -7.47 10.96
C GLU A 39 8.54 -6.06 10.40
N GLN A 40 8.60 -5.95 9.07
CA GLN A 40 8.84 -4.69 8.38
C GLN A 40 7.81 -4.45 7.27
N PRO A 41 7.54 -3.18 6.91
CA PRO A 41 6.64 -2.88 5.81
C PRO A 41 7.18 -3.42 4.50
N ILE A 42 6.35 -4.17 3.77
CA ILE A 42 6.66 -4.66 2.42
C ILE A 42 5.82 -3.98 1.33
N LEU A 43 4.72 -3.35 1.75
CA LEU A 43 3.91 -2.44 0.94
C LEU A 43 3.32 -1.37 1.85
N SER A 44 3.31 -0.13 1.38
CA SER A 44 2.51 0.93 1.98
C SER A 44 1.91 1.77 0.87
N ALA A 45 0.59 1.96 0.88
CA ALA A 45 -0.12 2.65 -0.19
C ALA A 45 -1.24 3.54 0.34
N ALA A 46 -1.33 4.75 -0.23
CA ALA A 46 -2.38 5.71 0.07
C ALA A 46 -3.50 5.58 -0.98
N PHE A 47 -4.66 5.16 -0.53
CA PHE A 47 -5.87 5.02 -1.34
C PHE A 47 -6.76 6.24 -1.13
N SER A 48 -7.05 6.97 -2.19
CA SER A 48 -8.04 8.05 -2.17
C SER A 48 -9.37 7.55 -2.71
N ARG A 49 -10.47 8.04 -2.14
CA ARG A 49 -11.84 7.76 -2.61
C ARG A 49 -12.03 8.02 -4.11
N PRO A 50 -11.68 9.19 -4.67
CA PRO A 50 -11.90 9.45 -6.09
C PRO A 50 -11.11 8.51 -7.02
N THR A 51 -9.89 8.10 -6.63
CA THR A 51 -9.08 7.18 -7.44
C THR A 51 -9.62 5.75 -7.36
N VAL A 52 -10.11 5.32 -6.20
CA VAL A 52 -10.75 4.00 -6.03
C VAL A 52 -12.06 3.90 -6.81
N ASP A 53 -12.91 4.93 -6.74
CA ASP A 53 -14.21 4.95 -7.42
C ASP A 53 -14.07 5.05 -8.95
N GLY A 54 -13.00 5.68 -9.44
CA GLY A 54 -12.69 5.76 -10.87
C GLY A 54 -12.02 4.50 -11.44
N LEU A 55 -11.74 3.49 -10.63
CA LEU A 55 -10.99 2.31 -11.07
C LEU A 55 -11.93 1.25 -11.69
N SER A 56 -11.65 0.83 -12.93
CA SER A 56 -12.33 -0.31 -13.55
C SER A 56 -11.80 -1.64 -13.00
N LEU A 57 -12.32 -2.06 -11.85
CA LEU A 57 -11.88 -3.28 -11.13
C LEU A 57 -12.08 -4.60 -11.91
N GLU A 58 -12.92 -4.60 -12.95
CA GLU A 58 -13.20 -5.78 -13.77
C GLU A 58 -12.08 -6.10 -14.78
N THR A 59 -11.25 -5.11 -15.13
CA THR A 59 -10.29 -5.23 -16.24
C THR A 59 -8.84 -4.95 -15.85
N ILE A 60 -8.58 -4.39 -14.66
CA ILE A 60 -7.22 -4.02 -14.23
C ILE A 60 -6.59 -5.07 -13.34
N ASP A 61 -5.34 -5.45 -13.63
CA ASP A 61 -4.56 -6.26 -12.69
C ASP A 61 -4.29 -5.44 -11.40
N PRO A 62 -4.46 -6.00 -10.20
CA PRO A 62 -4.26 -5.27 -8.95
C PRO A 62 -2.86 -4.68 -8.78
N SER A 63 -1.84 -5.27 -9.39
CA SER A 63 -0.47 -4.73 -9.35
C SER A 63 -0.35 -3.51 -10.27
N ASP A 64 -1.04 -3.51 -11.40
CA ASP A 64 -1.14 -2.34 -12.28
C ASP A 64 -2.00 -1.24 -11.67
N ALA A 65 -3.06 -1.60 -10.93
CA ALA A 65 -3.88 -0.66 -10.19
C ALA A 65 -3.07 0.19 -9.22
N MET A 66 -2.06 -0.40 -8.55
CA MET A 66 -1.19 0.31 -7.60
C MET A 66 -0.51 1.53 -8.21
N LYS A 67 -0.25 1.54 -9.52
CA LYS A 67 0.38 2.67 -10.23
C LYS A 67 -0.44 3.96 -10.17
N ASN A 68 -1.73 3.87 -9.89
CA ASN A 68 -2.63 5.02 -9.74
C ASN A 68 -2.56 5.65 -8.33
N PHE A 69 -1.90 4.98 -7.39
CA PHE A 69 -1.83 5.39 -5.99
C PHE A 69 -0.39 5.77 -5.62
N VAL A 70 -0.24 6.66 -4.63
CA VAL A 70 1.06 6.85 -3.99
C VAL A 70 1.34 5.58 -3.19
N HIS A 71 2.39 4.87 -3.57
CA HIS A 71 2.74 3.59 -2.95
C HIS A 71 4.25 3.39 -2.90
N ASN A 72 4.68 2.68 -1.87
CA ASN A 72 6.01 2.12 -1.73
C ASN A 72 5.88 0.61 -1.77
N MET A 73 6.50 -0.04 -2.76
CA MET A 73 6.52 -1.49 -2.90
C MET A 73 7.83 -1.90 -3.58
N SER A 74 8.46 -2.97 -3.10
CA SER A 74 9.66 -3.52 -3.72
C SER A 74 9.53 -5.04 -3.81
N PHE A 75 9.39 -5.54 -5.04
CA PHE A 75 9.29 -6.97 -5.33
C PHE A 75 10.27 -7.35 -6.43
N LYS A 76 11.04 -8.43 -6.20
CA LYS A 76 11.95 -9.00 -7.17
C LYS A 76 11.66 -10.49 -7.34
N LYS A 77 11.55 -10.94 -8.60
CA LYS A 77 11.19 -12.34 -8.95
C LYS A 77 12.10 -13.41 -8.31
N GLY A 78 13.34 -13.07 -7.97
CA GLY A 78 14.30 -14.00 -7.34
C GLY A 78 14.38 -13.95 -5.80
N SER A 79 13.96 -12.85 -5.18
CA SER A 79 14.12 -12.63 -3.72
C SER A 79 12.83 -12.26 -3.01
N GLY A 80 11.70 -12.20 -3.72
CA GLY A 80 10.41 -11.83 -3.16
C GLY A 80 10.32 -10.35 -2.80
N PHE A 81 9.60 -10.07 -1.72
CA PHE A 81 9.42 -8.72 -1.17
C PHE A 81 10.64 -8.26 -0.38
N SER A 82 10.87 -6.95 -0.35
CA SER A 82 11.89 -6.33 0.49
C SER A 82 11.27 -5.22 1.31
N ALA A 83 11.89 -4.90 2.44
CA ALA A 83 11.45 -3.81 3.29
C ALA A 83 11.37 -2.48 2.52
N VAL A 84 10.31 -1.71 2.79
CA VAL A 84 10.06 -0.39 2.24
C VAL A 84 9.72 0.59 3.36
N ALA A 85 9.86 1.88 3.08
CA ALA A 85 9.39 2.90 4.01
C ALA A 85 7.85 2.91 4.04
N ALA A 86 7.26 2.93 5.24
CA ALA A 86 5.86 3.24 5.39
C ALA A 86 5.58 4.67 4.89
N LEU A 87 4.43 4.89 4.28
CA LEU A 87 4.02 6.23 3.91
C LEU A 87 3.69 7.03 5.17
N ASP A 88 4.12 8.29 5.15
CA ASP A 88 3.84 9.24 6.22
C ASP A 88 2.53 9.98 5.92
N ALA A 89 1.58 9.90 6.86
CA ALA A 89 0.27 10.55 6.76
C ALA A 89 0.38 12.07 6.66
N GLN A 90 1.41 12.68 7.27
CA GLN A 90 1.59 14.13 7.28
C GLN A 90 1.82 14.70 5.88
N ARG A 91 2.33 13.88 4.95
CA ARG A 91 2.52 14.25 3.54
C ARG A 91 1.20 14.46 2.78
N PHE A 92 0.08 14.00 3.33
CA PHE A 92 -1.24 14.07 2.71
C PHE A 92 -2.18 15.05 3.41
N VAL A 93 -1.73 15.64 4.53
CA VAL A 93 -2.50 16.68 5.21
C VAL A 93 -2.38 17.96 4.38
N VAL A 94 -3.50 18.41 3.82
CA VAL A 94 -3.58 19.75 3.24
C VAL A 94 -3.62 20.73 4.42
N THR A 95 -2.53 21.47 4.64
CA THR A 95 -2.57 22.61 5.56
C THR A 95 -3.52 23.65 4.96
N ALA A 96 -4.67 23.82 5.61
CA ALA A 96 -5.63 24.88 5.29
C ALA A 96 -5.09 26.27 5.66
#